data_AF-A0A2V7XSL9-F1
#
_entry.id   AF-A0A2V7XSL9-F1
#
_cell.length_a   1.000
_cell.length_b   1.000
_cell.length_c   1.000
_cell.angle_alpha   90.00
_cell.angle_beta   90.00
_cell.angle_gamma   90.00
#
_symmetry.space_group_name_H-M   'P 1'
#
loop_
_entity.id
_entity.type
_entity.pdbx_description
1 polymer ?
#
loop_
_entity_poly.entity_id
_entity_poly.type
_entity_poly.pdbx_seq_one_letter_code
_entity_poly.pdbx_strand_id
1 'polypeptide(L)'
;MVEREQKLIRAVGLWGLVAMCINAVIGSGVFLLPSQSFKLLGAFSLWAPLIFAVPVFILALCFAEAASHFSEPGGAYLYARTAF
;
A
#
# COMPACT_ATOMS: atom_id res chain seq x y z
N MET A 1 -10.51 28.22 -18.05
CA MET A 1 -10.47 26.75 -18.02
C MET A 1 -11.38 26.33 -16.89
N VAL A 2 -12.51 25.71 -17.19
CA VAL A 2 -13.48 25.29 -16.16
C VAL A 2 -12.90 24.07 -15.46
N GLU A 3 -12.43 24.26 -14.23
CA GLU A 3 -12.08 23.16 -13.33
C GLU A 3 -13.36 22.34 -13.11
N ARG A 4 -13.44 21.18 -13.78
CA ARG A 4 -14.48 20.20 -13.49
C ARG A 4 -14.15 19.65 -12.11
N GLU A 5 -14.83 20.12 -11.08
CA GLU A 5 -14.96 19.39 -9.82
C GLU A 5 -15.66 18.06 -10.12
N GLN A 6 -14.88 17.06 -10.51
CA GLN A 6 -15.33 15.68 -10.60
C GLN A 6 -15.58 15.21 -9.16
N LYS A 7 -16.80 15.46 -8.67
CA LYS A 7 -17.25 14.97 -7.38
C LYS A 7 -17.22 13.45 -7.41
N LEU A 8 -16.12 12.88 -6.91
CA LEU A 8 -15.90 11.44 -6.88
C LEU A 8 -17.00 10.82 -6.03
N ILE A 9 -17.76 9.91 -6.64
CA ILE A 9 -18.71 9.09 -5.91
C ILE A 9 -17.93 8.05 -5.09
N ARG A 10 -18.32 7.86 -3.84
CA ARG A 10 -17.72 6.85 -2.96
C ARG A 10 -18.22 5.46 -3.37
N ALA A 11 -17.72 4.96 -4.50
CA ALA A 11 -18.13 3.70 -5.11
C ALA A 11 -17.45 2.47 -4.49
N VAL A 12 -16.28 2.66 -3.89
CA VAL A 12 -15.49 1.58 -3.28
C VAL A 12 -15.76 1.53 -1.78
N GLY A 13 -16.36 0.44 -1.32
CA GLY A 13 -16.51 0.12 0.11
C GLY A 13 -15.25 -0.52 0.69
N LEU A 14 -15.27 -0.81 2.00
CA LEU A 14 -14.12 -1.38 2.73
C LEU A 14 -13.58 -2.65 2.07
N TRP A 15 -14.46 -3.58 1.68
CA TRP A 15 -14.06 -4.83 1.05
C TRP A 15 -13.43 -4.65 -0.34
N GLY A 16 -13.92 -3.68 -1.11
CA GLY A 16 -13.32 -3.33 -2.40
C GLY A 16 -11.93 -2.73 -2.23
N LEU A 17 -11.76 -1.87 -1.22
CA LEU A 17 -10.46 -1.29 -0.87
C LEU A 17 -9.46 -2.36 -0.43
N VAL A 18 -9.88 -3.26 0.47
CA VAL A 18 -9.05 -4.38 0.95
C VAL A 18 -8.67 -5.30 -0.20
N ALA A 19 -9.61 -5.68 -1.06
CA ALA A 19 -9.33 -6.52 -2.22
C ALA A 19 -8.33 -5.85 -3.19
N MET A 20 -8.45 -4.55 -3.40
CA MET A 20 -7.54 -3.78 -4.24
C MET A 20 -6.13 -3.73 -3.65
N CYS A 21 -5.99 -3.53 -2.34
CA CYS A 21 -4.71 -3.60 -1.63
C CYS A 21 -4.07 -4.99 -1.75
N ILE A 22 -4.84 -6.05 -1.51
CA ILE A 22 -4.37 -7.44 -1.61
C ILE A 22 -3.91 -7.74 -3.04
N ASN A 23 -4.71 -7.35 -4.04
CA ASN A 23 -4.38 -7.58 -5.44
C ASN A 23 -3.07 -6.88 -5.84
N ALA A 24 -2.87 -5.62 -5.42
CA ALA A 24 -1.65 -4.88 -5.70
C ALA A 24 -0.39 -5.53 -5.09
N VAL A 25 -0.47 -5.98 -3.83
CA VAL A 25 0.65 -6.61 -3.10
C VAL A 25 0.98 -7.99 -3.67
N ILE A 26 -0.04 -8.83 -3.89
CA ILE A 26 0.15 -10.19 -4.42
C ILE A 26 0.62 -10.12 -5.87
N GLY A 27 -0.02 -9.28 -6.70
CA GLY A 27 0.20 -9.23 -8.14
C GLY A 27 1.62 -8.82 -8.53
N SER A 28 2.23 -7.90 -7.79
CA SER A 28 3.58 -7.39 -8.12
C SER A 28 4.68 -7.88 -7.17
N GLY A 29 4.39 -8.06 -5.88
CA GLY A 29 5.42 -8.37 -4.88
C GLY A 29 5.65 -9.87 -4.69
N VAL A 30 4.58 -10.60 -4.35
CA VAL A 30 4.69 -12.00 -3.90
C VAL A 30 5.16 -12.95 -5.00
N PHE A 31 4.87 -12.68 -6.27
CA PHE A 31 5.28 -13.57 -7.37
C PHE A 31 6.71 -13.35 -7.86
N LEU A 32 7.25 -12.13 -7.77
CA LEU A 32 8.59 -11.84 -8.31
C LEU A 32 9.70 -12.16 -7.31
N LEU A 33 9.46 -11.87 -6.04
CA LEU A 33 10.48 -11.91 -4.98
C LEU A 33 10.95 -13.32 -4.57
N PRO A 34 10.14 -14.40 -4.54
CA PRO A 34 10.59 -15.69 -4.04
C PRO A 34 11.76 -16.28 -4.84
N SER A 35 11.73 -16.09 -6.17
CA SER A 35 12.79 -16.58 -7.06
C SER A 35 14.14 -15.88 -6.81
N GLN A 36 14.10 -14.58 -6.50
CA GLN A 36 15.28 -13.78 -6.18
C GLN A 36 15.75 -14.07 -4.75
N SER A 37 14.82 -14.14 -3.82
CA SER A 37 15.07 -14.44 -2.40
C SER A 37 15.76 -15.79 -2.23
N PHE A 38 15.31 -16.82 -2.95
CA PHE A 38 15.91 -18.16 -2.89
C PHE A 38 17.34 -18.19 -3.44
N LYS A 39 17.64 -17.41 -4.50
CA LYS A 39 19.01 -17.30 -5.02
C LYS A 39 19.99 -16.67 -4.03
N LEU A 40 19.52 -15.73 -3.21
CA LEU A 40 20.35 -15.02 -2.24
C LEU A 40 20.44 -15.72 -0.88
N LEU A 41 19.36 -16.33 -0.39
CA LEU A 41 19.27 -16.88 0.98
C LEU A 41 19.13 -18.41 1.05
N GLY A 42 18.95 -19.12 -0.07
CA GLY A 42 18.73 -20.56 -0.07
C GLY A 42 17.51 -20.97 0.77
N ALA A 43 17.64 -21.97 1.62
CA ALA A 43 16.56 -22.47 2.49
C ALA A 43 16.04 -21.43 3.50
N PHE A 44 16.83 -20.40 3.84
CA PHE A 44 16.40 -19.32 4.74
C PHE A 44 15.42 -18.33 4.07
N SER A 45 15.25 -18.41 2.75
CA SER A 45 14.34 -17.56 1.99
C SER A 45 12.88 -17.62 2.44
N LEU A 46 12.47 -18.69 3.13
CA LEU A 46 11.10 -18.80 3.67
C LEU A 46 10.83 -17.79 4.79
N TRP A 47 11.87 -17.38 5.52
CA TRP A 47 11.76 -16.45 6.64
C TRP A 47 11.89 -14.98 6.21
N ALA A 48 12.46 -14.72 5.04
CA ALA A 48 12.67 -13.36 4.56
C ALA A 48 11.36 -12.54 4.47
N PRO A 49 10.24 -13.06 3.91
CA PRO A 49 8.98 -12.33 3.88
C PRO A 49 8.44 -11.97 5.26
N LEU A 50 8.59 -12.87 6.25
CA LEU A 50 8.14 -12.62 7.63
C LEU A 50 8.94 -11.49 8.28
N ILE A 51 10.26 -11.46 8.09
CA ILE A 51 11.11 -10.40 8.63
C ILE A 51 10.78 -9.05 7.96
N PHE A 52 10.57 -9.04 6.63
CA PHE A 52 10.19 -7.83 5.90
C PHE A 52 8.76 -7.38 6.18
N ALA A 53 7.85 -8.29 6.56
CA ALA A 53 6.48 -7.94 6.90
C ALA A 53 6.41 -7.00 8.12
N VAL A 54 7.32 -7.13 9.09
CA VAL A 54 7.32 -6.30 10.31
C VAL A 54 7.51 -4.80 10.01
N PRO A 55 8.59 -4.34 9.34
CA PRO A 55 8.76 -2.93 9.04
C PRO A 55 7.70 -2.41 8.06
N VAL A 56 7.26 -3.24 7.10
CA VAL A 56 6.18 -2.88 6.17
C VAL A 56 4.86 -2.67 6.92
N PHE A 57 4.57 -3.50 7.92
CA PHE A 57 3.38 -3.35 8.77
C PHE A 57 3.44 -2.07 9.60
N ILE A 58 4.60 -1.75 10.20
CA ILE A 58 4.79 -0.48 10.91
C ILE A 58 4.56 0.70 9.97
N LEU A 59 5.13 0.66 8.76
CA LEU A 59 4.92 1.68 7.74
C LEU A 59 3.43 1.82 7.38
N ALA A 60 2.74 0.69 7.20
CA ALA A 60 1.31 0.68 6.90
C ALA A 60 0.47 1.32 8.03
N LEU A 61 0.86 1.12 9.30
CA LEU A 61 0.22 1.79 10.43
C LEU A 61 0.43 3.31 10.39
N CYS A 62 1.64 3.79 10.07
CA CYS A 62 1.89 5.23 9.90
C CYS A 62 1.00 5.81 8.79
N PHE A 63 0.86 5.10 7.67
CA PHE A 63 -0.03 5.50 6.58
C PHE A 63 -1.51 5.46 6.97
N ALA A 64 -1.93 4.50 7.80
CA ALA A 64 -3.30 4.40 8.30
C ALA A 64 -3.63 5.55 9.26
N GLU A 65 -2.69 5.93 10.12
CA GLU A 65 -2.81 7.09 11.00
C GLU A 65 -2.92 8.38 10.18
N ALA A 66 -2.02 8.60 9.22
CA ALA A 66 -2.11 9.75 8.32
C ALA A 66 -3.44 9.76 7.55
N ALA A 67 -3.88 8.62 6.99
CA ALA A 67 -5.15 8.52 6.28
C ALA A 67 -6.37 8.85 7.14
N SER A 68 -6.29 8.65 8.46
CA SER A 68 -7.39 9.01 9.36
C SER A 68 -7.62 10.52 9.48
N HIS A 69 -6.59 11.32 9.19
CA HIS A 69 -6.65 12.78 9.22
C HIS A 69 -7.17 13.40 7.92
N PHE A 70 -7.22 12.65 6.81
CA PHE A 70 -7.58 13.17 5.50
C PHE A 70 -8.74 12.40 4.88
N SER A 71 -9.81 13.10 4.52
CA SER A 71 -10.97 12.55 3.81
C SER A 71 -10.93 12.78 2.29
N GLU A 72 -9.91 13.50 1.82
CA GLU A 72 -9.74 13.88 0.42
C GLU A 72 -8.94 12.82 -0.38
N PRO A 73 -9.29 12.59 -1.65
CA PRO A 73 -8.54 11.72 -2.53
C PRO A 73 -7.20 12.37 -2.92
N GLY A 74 -6.10 11.62 -2.75
CA GLY A 74 -4.77 12.11 -3.13
C GLY A 74 -3.59 11.29 -2.61
N GLY A 75 -3.82 10.34 -1.69
CA GLY A 75 -2.80 9.41 -1.21
C GLY A 75 -1.59 10.12 -0.59
N ALA A 76 -0.40 9.55 -0.77
CA ALA A 76 0.84 10.08 -0.20
C ALA A 76 1.15 11.53 -0.64
N TYR A 77 0.71 11.93 -1.84
CA TYR A 77 0.91 13.29 -2.34
C TYR A 77 0.16 14.34 -1.50
N LEU A 78 -1.04 14.00 -1.03
CA LEU A 78 -1.83 14.91 -0.20
C LEU A 78 -1.21 15.09 1.18
N TYR A 79 -0.67 14.01 1.75
CA TYR A 79 0.04 14.06 3.03
C TYR A 79 1.28 14.96 2.94
N ALA A 80 2.07 14.81 1.87
CA ALA A 80 3.26 15.62 1.64
C ALA A 80 2.91 17.11 1.43
N ARG A 81 1.89 17.43 0.61
CA ARG A 81 1.45 18.81 0.37
C ARG A 81 0.86 19.51 1.59
N THR A 82 0.36 18.75 2.56
CA THR A 82 -0.18 19.34 3.79
C THR A 82 0.92 19.57 4.83
N ALA A 83 1.95 18.72 4.83
CA ALA A 83 3.08 18.82 5.74
C ALA A 83 4.13 19.89 5.33
N PHE A 84 4.23 20.19 4.04
CA PHE A 84 5.24 21.09 3.45
C PHE A 84 4.59 22.10 2.49
#